data_AF-A0A383DIY7-F1
#
_entry.id   AF-A0A383DIY7-F1
#
_cell.length_a   1.000
_cell.length_b   1.000
_cell.length_c   1.000
_cell.angle_alpha   90.00
_cell.angle_beta   90.00
_cell.angle_gamma   90.00
#
_symmetry.space_group_name_H-M   'P 1'
#
loop_
_entity.id
_entity.type
_entity.pdbx_description
1 polymer ?
#
loop_
_entity_poly.entity_id
_entity_poly.type
_entity_poly.pdbx_seq_one_letter_code
_entity_poly.pdbx_strand_id
1 'polypeptide(L)'
;MQFIKLIIIIFFGKFLFAQPDWQDNPGGYEFTATISGGIVLNDGQQMGDTGDIFAAFDDQDNVRGVAIMLFPPFGPYKETPIFEMQMRSNALNDILSFKYYDASENVVLNLSETYTFVSNDILGNMINPVFIGGMWVLYSSDVDIRGFQFDLEGMSVISASGGDAGTANFT
;
A
#
# COMPACT_ATOMS: atom_id res chain seq x y z
N MET A 1 16.36 -63.75 -16.59
CA MET A 1 15.30 -62.72 -16.46
C MET A 1 15.68 -61.84 -15.27
N GLN A 2 16.30 -60.68 -15.52
CA GLN A 2 16.77 -59.77 -14.46
C GLN A 2 15.62 -58.84 -14.07
N PHE A 3 15.23 -58.85 -12.80
CA PHE A 3 14.24 -57.95 -12.24
C PHE A 3 14.87 -56.57 -11.97
N ILE A 4 14.44 -55.55 -12.70
CA ILE A 4 14.81 -54.16 -12.45
C ILE A 4 14.00 -53.68 -11.24
N LYS A 5 14.67 -53.35 -10.14
CA LYS A 5 14.04 -52.72 -8.97
C LYS A 5 13.76 -51.26 -9.28
N LEU A 6 12.48 -50.89 -9.42
CA LEU A 6 12.03 -49.50 -9.51
C LEU A 6 12.16 -48.86 -8.12
N ILE A 7 13.14 -47.99 -7.93
CA ILE A 7 13.28 -47.16 -6.73
C ILE A 7 12.58 -45.83 -7.02
N ILE A 8 11.43 -45.59 -6.38
CA ILE A 8 10.74 -44.30 -6.42
C ILE A 8 11.36 -43.42 -5.33
N ILE A 9 12.16 -42.43 -5.73
CA ILE A 9 12.68 -41.39 -4.84
C ILE A 9 11.61 -40.29 -4.78
N ILE A 10 10.85 -40.24 -3.69
CA ILE A 10 9.94 -39.11 -3.41
C ILE A 10 10.77 -38.01 -2.78
N PHE A 11 11.07 -36.98 -3.57
CA PHE A 11 11.71 -35.76 -3.07
C PHE A 11 10.65 -34.93 -2.32
N PHE A 12 10.63 -35.00 -0.98
CA PHE A 12 9.92 -34.01 -0.18
C PHE A 12 10.76 -32.73 -0.14
N GLY A 13 10.77 -31.99 -1.24
CA GLY A 13 11.17 -30.60 -1.21
C GLY A 13 10.14 -29.86 -0.34
N LYS A 14 10.55 -29.36 0.82
CA LYS A 14 9.77 -28.31 1.48
C LYS A 14 9.70 -27.17 0.47
N PHE A 15 8.53 -26.91 -0.11
CA PHE A 15 8.26 -25.60 -0.67
C PHE A 15 8.18 -24.66 0.52
N LEU A 16 9.32 -24.09 0.91
CA LEU A 16 9.34 -22.88 1.70
C LEU A 16 8.80 -21.81 0.77
N PHE A 17 7.53 -21.43 0.93
CA PHE A 17 7.09 -20.13 0.44
C PHE A 17 7.90 -19.10 1.23
N ALA A 18 8.88 -18.51 0.57
CA ALA A 18 9.73 -17.51 1.19
C ALA A 18 8.98 -16.17 1.11
N GLN A 19 8.82 -15.53 2.27
CA GLN A 19 8.47 -14.10 2.33
C GLN A 19 9.41 -13.30 1.41
N PRO A 20 8.94 -12.18 0.83
CA PRO A 20 9.78 -11.36 -0.02
C PRO A 20 11.00 -10.87 0.76
N ASP A 21 12.16 -10.91 0.10
CA ASP A 21 13.43 -10.41 0.66
C ASP A 21 13.57 -8.91 0.38
N TRP A 22 12.54 -8.13 0.73
CA TRP A 22 12.57 -6.68 0.59
C TRP A 22 13.46 -6.09 1.66
N GLN A 23 14.57 -5.48 1.23
CA GLN A 23 15.56 -4.90 2.11
C GLN A 23 15.74 -3.43 1.81
N ASP A 24 15.81 -2.66 2.89
CA ASP A 24 16.09 -1.24 2.79
C ASP A 24 17.58 -0.99 2.55
N ASN A 25 17.92 -0.01 1.71
CA ASN A 25 19.30 0.38 1.42
C ASN A 25 19.55 1.87 1.72
N PRO A 26 19.81 2.24 2.99
CA PRO A 26 20.01 3.62 3.38
C PRO A 26 21.17 4.33 2.69
N GLY A 27 22.22 3.59 2.27
CA GLY A 27 23.40 4.15 1.63
C GLY A 27 23.33 4.21 0.10
N GLY A 28 22.27 3.69 -0.52
CA GLY A 28 22.12 3.64 -1.98
C GLY A 28 21.66 4.96 -2.61
N TYR A 29 21.21 5.92 -1.81
CA TYR A 29 20.50 7.10 -2.28
C TYR A 29 20.83 8.34 -1.44
N GLU A 30 20.81 9.51 -2.09
CA GLU A 30 21.17 10.80 -1.47
C GLU A 30 20.00 11.44 -0.72
N PHE A 31 18.79 11.37 -1.27
CA PHE A 31 17.62 12.07 -0.74
C PHE A 31 16.66 11.12 -0.05
N THR A 32 15.95 11.65 0.96
CA THR A 32 14.93 10.92 1.72
C THR A 32 13.60 11.70 1.75
N ALA A 33 12.51 10.97 1.94
CA ALA A 33 11.18 11.45 2.30
C ALA A 33 10.58 10.46 3.31
N THR A 34 9.61 10.88 4.11
CA THR A 34 9.11 10.06 5.22
C THR A 34 7.61 9.92 5.18
N ILE A 35 7.10 8.69 5.23
CA ILE A 35 5.73 8.43 5.69
C ILE A 35 5.82 8.33 7.22
N SER A 36 5.35 9.35 7.94
CA SER A 36 5.38 9.36 9.40
C SER A 36 4.15 8.67 10.02
N GLY A 37 3.11 8.44 9.22
CA GLY A 37 1.97 7.61 9.59
C GLY A 37 1.17 7.23 8.35
N GLY A 38 1.30 5.98 7.92
CA GLY A 38 0.56 5.40 6.80
C GLY A 38 -0.40 4.31 7.27
N ILE A 39 -1.61 4.31 6.74
CA ILE A 39 -2.58 3.22 6.89
C ILE A 39 -2.71 2.53 5.55
N VAL A 40 -2.38 1.24 5.51
CA VAL A 40 -2.59 0.42 4.32
C VAL A 40 -4.02 -0.13 4.36
N LEU A 41 -4.74 0.00 3.25
CA LEU A 41 -6.10 -0.52 3.09
C LEU A 41 -6.15 -1.58 1.98
N ASN A 42 -6.95 -2.62 2.20
CA ASN A 42 -7.39 -3.55 1.17
C ASN A 42 -8.93 -3.62 1.21
N ASP A 43 -9.60 -3.25 0.12
CA ASP A 43 -11.07 -3.10 0.07
C ASP A 43 -11.66 -2.29 1.24
N GLY A 44 -10.95 -1.22 1.62
CA GLY A 44 -11.34 -0.32 2.72
C GLY A 44 -11.12 -0.88 4.13
N GLN A 45 -10.59 -2.10 4.28
CA GLN A 45 -10.18 -2.66 5.56
C GLN A 45 -8.73 -2.31 5.85
N GLN A 46 -8.45 -1.87 7.08
CA GLN A 46 -7.08 -1.58 7.53
C GLN A 46 -6.28 -2.88 7.68
N MET A 47 -5.15 -2.92 6.98
CA MET A 47 -4.21 -4.04 6.96
C MET A 47 -3.12 -3.87 8.01
N GLY A 48 -2.54 -4.98 8.46
CA GLY A 48 -1.39 -5.00 9.36
C GLY A 48 -1.48 -6.10 10.40
N ASP A 49 -0.73 -7.16 10.17
CA ASP A 49 -0.57 -8.27 11.09
C ASP A 49 0.90 -8.71 11.22
N THR A 50 1.15 -9.64 12.14
CA THR A 50 2.52 -10.10 12.41
C THR A 50 3.12 -10.80 11.18
N GLY A 51 4.22 -10.23 10.67
CA GLY A 51 4.93 -10.76 9.50
C GLY A 51 4.64 -10.01 8.21
N ASP A 52 3.64 -9.13 8.20
CA ASP A 52 3.32 -8.32 7.04
C ASP A 52 4.40 -7.29 6.76
N ILE A 53 4.58 -6.95 5.47
CA ILE A 53 5.61 -6.02 5.03
C ILE A 53 4.99 -4.99 4.09
N PHE A 54 5.22 -3.71 4.36
CA PHE A 54 4.86 -2.61 3.48
C PHE A 54 6.12 -1.98 2.91
N ALA A 55 6.23 -1.83 1.59
CA ALA A 55 7.43 -1.32 0.93
C ALA A 55 7.14 -0.43 -0.27
N ALA A 56 8.05 0.51 -0.52
CA ALA A 56 8.04 1.39 -1.69
C ALA A 56 9.04 0.90 -2.75
N PHE A 57 8.70 1.10 -4.03
CA PHE A 57 9.46 0.64 -5.18
C PHE A 57 9.56 1.73 -6.25
N ASP A 58 10.64 1.71 -7.03
CA ASP A 58 10.69 2.47 -8.28
C ASP A 58 10.12 1.68 -9.47
N ASP A 59 10.19 2.26 -10.67
CA ASP A 59 9.66 1.68 -11.90
C ASP A 59 10.47 0.48 -12.43
N GLN A 60 11.64 0.19 -11.84
CA GLN A 60 12.40 -1.05 -12.07
C GLN A 60 12.24 -2.08 -10.92
N ASP A 61 11.25 -1.90 -10.04
CA ASP A 61 11.01 -2.78 -8.89
C ASP A 61 12.16 -2.83 -7.88
N ASN A 62 13.06 -1.84 -7.84
CA ASN A 62 14.04 -1.74 -6.75
C ASN A 62 13.34 -1.26 -5.48
N VAL A 63 13.72 -1.80 -4.32
CA VAL A 63 13.20 -1.34 -3.02
C VAL A 63 13.74 0.06 -2.72
N ARG A 64 12.83 0.99 -2.42
CA ARG A 64 13.10 2.41 -2.11
C ARG A 64 12.75 2.77 -0.67
N GLY A 65 12.16 1.85 0.06
CA GLY A 65 11.89 1.94 1.49
C GLY A 65 11.16 0.69 1.96
N VAL A 66 11.41 0.27 3.20
CA VAL A 66 10.65 -0.79 3.89
C VAL A 66 10.12 -0.18 5.18
N ALA A 67 8.82 -0.33 5.41
CA ALA A 67 8.16 0.27 6.55
C ALA A 67 8.37 -0.53 7.83
N ILE A 68 8.24 0.17 8.95
CA ILE A 68 8.10 -0.38 10.28
C ILE A 68 6.63 -0.24 10.67
N MET A 69 6.03 -1.33 11.14
CA MET A 69 4.67 -1.32 11.69
C MET A 69 4.72 -0.93 13.17
N LEU A 70 3.87 0.03 13.54
CA LEU A 70 3.75 0.60 14.88
C LEU A 70 2.30 0.49 15.37
N PHE A 71 2.14 0.45 16.69
CA PHE A 71 0.83 0.45 17.35
C PHE A 71 0.75 1.64 18.30
N PRO A 72 0.13 2.77 17.89
CA PRO A 72 0.08 3.98 18.70
C PRO A 72 -0.59 3.73 20.07
N PRO A 73 -0.06 4.29 21.18
CA PRO A 73 -0.67 4.14 22.49
C PRO A 73 -1.85 5.11 22.73
N PHE A 74 -2.11 6.04 21.81
CA PHE A 74 -3.19 7.03 21.87
C PHE A 74 -3.64 7.45 20.46
N GLY A 75 -4.71 8.27 20.40
CA GLY A 75 -5.23 8.83 19.16
C GLY A 75 -6.37 8.00 18.55
N PRO A 76 -6.90 8.44 17.39
CA PRO A 76 -8.01 7.76 16.72
C PRO A 76 -7.70 6.32 16.32
N TYR A 77 -6.41 6.04 16.09
CA TYR A 77 -5.87 4.75 15.61
C TYR A 77 -5.11 3.99 16.71
N LYS A 78 -5.47 4.23 17.99
CA LYS A 78 -4.85 3.55 19.13
C LYS A 78 -4.92 2.03 18.95
N GLU A 79 -3.79 1.35 19.18
CA GLU A 79 -3.68 -0.12 19.10
C GLU A 79 -4.02 -0.70 17.72
N THR A 80 -4.06 0.12 16.67
CA THR A 80 -4.19 -0.32 15.27
C THR A 80 -2.85 -0.18 14.54
N PRO A 81 -2.60 -0.97 13.48
CA PRO A 81 -1.34 -0.92 12.74
C PRO A 81 -1.20 0.39 11.96
N ILE A 82 -0.15 1.16 12.24
CA ILE A 82 0.30 2.31 11.44
C ILE A 82 1.72 2.06 10.96
N PHE A 83 1.99 2.37 9.70
CA PHE A 83 3.31 2.20 9.10
C PHE A 83 4.10 3.52 9.09
N GLU A 84 5.35 3.45 9.52
CA GLU A 84 6.36 4.49 9.30
C GLU A 84 7.36 4.01 8.25
N MET A 85 7.70 4.83 7.27
CA MET A 85 8.64 4.45 6.21
C MET A 85 9.55 5.62 5.84
N GLN A 86 10.86 5.39 5.80
CA GLN A 86 11.76 6.24 5.05
C GLN A 86 11.83 5.76 3.60
N MET A 87 11.47 6.65 2.68
CA MET A 87 11.57 6.47 1.25
C MET A 87 12.78 7.23 0.72
N ARG A 88 13.42 6.72 -0.33
CA ARG A 88 14.69 7.28 -0.82
C ARG A 88 14.71 7.49 -2.32
N SER A 89 15.52 8.45 -2.78
CA SER A 89 15.73 8.75 -4.20
C SER A 89 17.03 9.48 -4.48
N ASN A 90 17.46 9.44 -5.75
CA ASN A 90 18.51 10.30 -6.31
C ASN A 90 17.95 11.35 -7.29
N ALA A 91 16.64 11.29 -7.58
CA ALA A 91 15.96 12.18 -8.50
C ALA A 91 14.73 12.80 -7.85
N LEU A 92 14.61 14.13 -7.99
CA LEU A 92 13.38 14.84 -7.63
C LEU A 92 12.28 14.49 -8.63
N ASN A 93 11.05 14.35 -8.14
CA ASN A 93 9.87 13.93 -8.90
C ASN A 93 9.93 12.49 -9.44
N ASP A 94 10.82 11.65 -8.90
CA ASP A 94 10.78 10.21 -9.14
C ASP A 94 9.44 9.64 -8.66
N ILE A 95 8.88 8.65 -9.37
CA ILE A 95 7.58 8.09 -9.02
C ILE A 95 7.80 6.78 -8.27
N LEU A 96 7.35 6.74 -7.02
CA LEU A 96 7.36 5.54 -6.21
C LEU A 96 5.99 4.87 -6.25
N SER A 97 5.99 3.55 -6.40
CA SER A 97 4.83 2.68 -6.22
C SER A 97 4.95 1.92 -4.91
N PHE A 98 3.85 1.31 -4.45
CA PHE A 98 3.84 0.58 -3.18
C PHE A 98 3.35 -0.85 -3.34
N LYS A 99 3.94 -1.74 -2.55
CA LYS A 99 3.48 -3.12 -2.41
C LYS A 99 3.32 -3.49 -0.94
N TYR A 100 2.39 -4.39 -0.70
CA TYR A 100 2.10 -4.94 0.62
C TYR A 100 2.20 -6.46 0.55
N TYR A 101 2.94 -7.07 1.45
CA TYR A 101 2.98 -8.51 1.63
C TYR A 101 2.14 -8.87 2.86
N ASP A 102 1.11 -9.67 2.63
CA ASP A 102 0.30 -10.30 3.67
C ASP A 102 0.91 -11.67 3.98
N ALA A 103 1.44 -11.84 5.19
CA ALA A 103 2.08 -13.07 5.63
C ALA A 103 1.09 -14.18 5.96
N SER A 104 -0.13 -13.82 6.33
CA SER A 104 -1.18 -14.79 6.66
C SER A 104 -1.70 -15.51 5.41
N GLU A 105 -1.79 -14.78 4.30
CA GLU A 105 -2.19 -15.30 2.99
C GLU A 105 -0.98 -15.66 2.10
N ASN A 106 0.22 -15.22 2.49
CA ASN A 106 1.46 -15.35 1.72
C ASN A 106 1.28 -14.81 0.28
N VAL A 107 0.77 -13.58 0.19
CA VAL A 107 0.48 -12.90 -1.08
C VAL A 107 1.09 -11.50 -1.11
N VAL A 108 1.59 -11.09 -2.27
CA VAL A 108 2.03 -9.72 -2.54
C VAL A 108 0.91 -8.98 -3.28
N LEU A 109 0.42 -7.92 -2.65
CA LEU A 109 -0.55 -6.99 -3.20
C LEU A 109 0.18 -5.78 -3.79
N ASN A 110 -0.18 -5.41 -5.02
CA ASN A 110 0.24 -4.13 -5.59
C ASN A 110 -0.81 -3.08 -5.23
N LEU A 111 -0.39 -1.98 -4.63
CA LEU A 111 -1.28 -0.87 -4.29
C LEU A 111 -1.31 0.11 -5.46
N SER A 112 -2.48 0.67 -5.74
CA SER A 112 -2.72 1.56 -6.89
C SER A 112 -2.08 2.95 -6.75
N GLU A 113 -1.78 3.33 -5.52
CA GLU A 113 -1.33 4.63 -5.12
C GLU A 113 0.14 4.80 -5.50
N THR A 114 0.47 5.99 -5.99
CA THR A 114 1.85 6.36 -6.32
C THR A 114 2.20 7.65 -5.61
N TYR A 115 3.47 7.81 -5.27
CA TYR A 115 4.00 9.02 -4.67
C TYR A 115 5.05 9.66 -5.58
N THR A 116 4.85 10.93 -5.94
CA THR A 116 5.88 11.71 -6.64
C THR A 116 6.86 12.26 -5.60
N PHE A 117 8.10 11.81 -5.67
CA PHE A 117 9.11 12.04 -4.66
C PHE A 117 9.50 13.52 -4.53
N VAL A 118 9.30 14.06 -3.34
CA VAL A 118 9.79 15.36 -2.91
C VAL A 118 10.79 15.17 -1.76
N SER A 119 11.99 15.72 -1.91
CA SER A 119 13.04 15.60 -0.89
C SER A 119 12.64 16.27 0.43
N ASN A 120 12.90 15.58 1.54
CA ASN A 120 12.56 15.95 2.92
C ASN A 120 11.05 16.10 3.20
N ASP A 121 10.19 15.58 2.32
CA ASP A 121 8.74 15.62 2.56
C ASP A 121 8.33 14.66 3.69
N ILE A 122 7.22 14.98 4.34
CA ILE A 122 6.64 14.20 5.43
C ILE A 122 5.15 13.96 5.14
N LEU A 123 4.79 12.71 4.92
CA LEU A 123 3.43 12.26 4.65
C LEU A 123 2.77 11.71 5.91
N GLY A 124 1.62 12.28 6.26
CA GLY A 124 0.79 11.83 7.37
C GLY A 124 1.47 11.94 8.75
N ASN A 125 0.73 11.53 9.78
CA ASN A 125 1.24 11.33 11.14
C ASN A 125 0.29 10.40 11.92
N MET A 126 0.62 10.09 13.18
CA MET A 126 -0.15 9.15 14.01
C MET A 126 -1.59 9.60 14.33
N ILE A 127 -1.92 10.89 14.15
CA ILE A 127 -3.27 11.44 14.35
C ILE A 127 -4.03 11.57 13.02
N ASN A 128 -3.35 12.06 11.99
CA ASN A 128 -3.87 12.26 10.64
C ASN A 128 -2.98 11.50 9.64
N PRO A 129 -3.19 10.18 9.46
CA PRO A 129 -2.36 9.37 8.59
C PRO A 129 -2.65 9.61 7.11
N VAL A 130 -1.70 9.22 6.25
CA VAL A 130 -1.95 9.03 4.83
C VAL A 130 -2.54 7.63 4.61
N PHE A 131 -3.59 7.53 3.80
CA PHE A 131 -4.18 6.24 3.42
C PHE A 131 -3.58 5.76 2.11
N ILE A 132 -3.24 4.48 2.05
CA ILE A 132 -2.50 3.85 0.96
C ILE A 132 -3.22 2.56 0.60
N GLY A 133 -3.64 2.40 -0.65
CA GLY A 133 -4.71 1.47 -0.99
C GLY A 133 -6.08 2.06 -0.64
N GLY A 134 -7.12 1.56 -1.31
CA GLY A 134 -8.46 2.11 -1.16
C GLY A 134 -9.54 1.17 -1.69
N MET A 135 -10.79 1.51 -1.36
CA MET A 135 -11.96 0.89 -1.95
C MET A 135 -12.38 1.72 -3.17
N TRP A 136 -12.49 1.07 -4.32
CA TRP A 136 -13.02 1.69 -5.52
C TRP A 136 -14.55 1.61 -5.49
N VAL A 137 -15.23 2.75 -5.50
CA VAL A 137 -16.67 2.79 -5.74
C VAL A 137 -16.91 2.75 -7.25
N LEU A 138 -17.14 1.55 -7.79
CA LEU A 138 -17.56 1.39 -9.18
C LEU A 138 -19.08 1.57 -9.27
N TYR A 139 -19.51 2.67 -9.90
CA TYR A 139 -20.92 2.95 -10.15
C TYR A 139 -21.18 2.96 -11.66
N SER A 140 -22.19 2.21 -12.11
CA SER A 140 -22.62 2.18 -13.51
C SER A 140 -24.14 2.34 -13.54
N SER A 141 -24.62 3.21 -14.43
CA SER A 141 -26.04 3.46 -14.66
C SER A 141 -26.30 3.51 -16.16
N ASP A 142 -27.40 2.91 -16.59
CA ASP A 142 -27.91 3.00 -17.96
C ASP A 142 -28.80 4.24 -18.19
N VAL A 143 -29.02 5.03 -17.13
CA VAL A 143 -29.72 6.31 -17.15
C VAL A 143 -28.88 7.42 -16.52
N ASP A 144 -29.25 8.67 -16.80
CA ASP A 144 -28.58 9.85 -16.24
C ASP A 144 -28.63 9.86 -14.72
N ILE A 145 -27.46 10.09 -14.10
CA ILE A 145 -27.29 10.22 -12.66
C ILE A 145 -27.20 11.72 -12.33
N ARG A 146 -28.05 12.21 -11.41
CA ARG A 146 -28.12 13.64 -11.03
C ARG A 146 -27.79 13.85 -9.55
N GLY A 147 -26.91 14.80 -9.23
CA GLY A 147 -26.59 15.18 -7.83
C GLY A 147 -25.64 14.21 -7.10
N PHE A 148 -25.50 14.38 -5.78
CA PHE A 148 -24.70 13.48 -4.92
C PHE A 148 -25.46 12.17 -4.67
N GLN A 149 -24.84 11.04 -5.01
CA GLN A 149 -25.49 9.71 -5.02
C GLN A 149 -25.22 8.86 -3.78
N PHE A 150 -24.23 9.24 -2.99
CA PHE A 150 -23.87 8.59 -1.75
C PHE A 150 -23.52 9.66 -0.74
N ASP A 151 -23.97 9.43 0.49
CA ASP A 151 -23.49 10.19 1.64
C ASP A 151 -22.16 9.57 2.09
N LEU A 152 -21.16 10.41 2.34
CA LEU A 152 -19.94 10.00 3.01
C LEU A 152 -20.06 10.37 4.48
N GLU A 153 -20.08 9.37 5.36
CA GLU A 153 -20.06 9.58 6.80
C GLU A 153 -18.61 9.55 7.32
N GLY A 154 -18.22 10.53 8.13
CA GLY A 154 -16.90 10.58 8.76
C GLY A 154 -15.75 11.16 7.91
N MET A 155 -16.01 11.60 6.68
CA MET A 155 -15.02 12.25 5.82
C MET A 155 -15.61 13.42 5.05
N SER A 156 -14.81 14.47 4.78
CA SER A 156 -15.25 15.62 4.00
C SER A 156 -14.88 15.46 2.53
N VAL A 157 -15.86 15.66 1.63
CA VAL A 157 -15.59 15.80 0.19
C VAL A 157 -14.84 17.12 -0.03
N ILE A 158 -13.59 17.03 -0.47
CA ILE A 158 -12.74 18.21 -0.72
C ILE A 158 -12.88 18.78 -2.13
N SER A 159 -13.38 17.98 -3.07
CA SER A 159 -13.75 18.42 -4.43
C SER A 159 -14.65 17.38 -5.08
N ALA A 160 -15.55 17.82 -5.95
CA ALA A 160 -16.30 16.97 -6.86
C ALA A 160 -16.40 17.71 -8.20
N SER A 161 -16.14 17.04 -9.33
CA SER A 161 -16.20 17.68 -10.65
C SER A 161 -16.70 16.71 -11.71
N GLY A 162 -17.21 17.26 -12.82
CA GLY A 162 -17.77 16.48 -13.93
C GLY A 162 -19.29 16.26 -13.85
N GLY A 163 -19.87 15.76 -14.95
CA GLY A 163 -21.31 15.49 -15.07
C GLY A 163 -22.21 16.70 -14.80
N ASP A 164 -23.41 16.44 -14.25
CA ASP A 164 -24.38 17.47 -13.86
C ASP A 164 -23.93 18.33 -12.66
N ALA A 165 -22.91 17.91 -11.90
CA ALA A 165 -22.38 18.68 -10.78
C ALA A 165 -21.70 19.99 -11.24
N GLY A 166 -20.97 19.93 -12.36
CA GLY A 166 -20.38 21.13 -12.99
C GLY A 166 -21.44 22.08 -13.56
N THR A 167 -22.53 21.56 -14.10
CA THR A 167 -23.65 22.37 -14.65
C THR A 167 -24.50 23.02 -13.55
N ALA A 168 -24.51 22.43 -12.34
CA ALA A 168 -25.23 22.95 -11.19
C ALA A 168 -24.41 23.91 -10.30
N ASN A 169 -23.21 24.32 -10.74
CA ASN A 169 -22.30 25.23 -10.01
C ASN A 169 -21.94 24.73 -8.60
N PHE A 170 -21.86 23.42 -8.39
CA PHE A 170 -21.20 22.89 -7.21
C PHE A 170 -19.69 23.05 -7.43
N THR A 171 -19.11 24.07 -6.81
CA THR A 171 -17.67 24.38 -6.78
C THR A 171 -17.12 24.24 -5.37
#